data_AF-A0A2N1PW54-F1
#
_entry.id   AF-A0A2N1PW54-F1
#
_cell.length_a   1.000
_cell.length_b   1.000
_cell.length_c   1.000
_cell.angle_alpha   90.00
_cell.angle_beta   90.00
_cell.angle_gamma   90.00
#
_symmetry.space_group_name_H-M   'P 1'
#
loop_
_entity.id
_entity.type
_entity.pdbx_description
1 polymer ?
#
loop_
_entity_poly.entity_id
_entity_poly.type
_entity_poly.pdbx_seq_one_letter_code
_entity_poly.pdbx_strand_id
1 'polypeptide(L)'
;PHLYDKNVIAYTGTHDNETTATWFKKLPKADLQYCLDYINHQGVGSPVDSLIKSTLGCIADTAIIPMQDYLGLEDEGRMNIPSTTGNNWRWRMLESEITKDLLKKIKSFTLLYGRGY
;
A
#
# COMPACT_ATOMS: atom_id res chain seq x y z
N PRO A 1 -0.20 2.67 13.62
CA PRO A 1 -0.04 1.22 13.90
C PRO A 1 -0.09 0.83 15.39
N HIS A 2 0.61 1.57 16.26
CA HIS A 2 0.72 1.22 17.69
C HIS A 2 -0.59 1.33 18.50
N LEU A 3 -1.64 1.95 17.93
CA LEU A 3 -2.98 2.07 18.55
C LEU A 3 -3.94 0.96 18.11
N TYR A 4 -3.51 0.02 17.26
CA TYR A 4 -4.36 -1.08 16.82
C TYR A 4 -4.48 -2.15 17.91
N ASP A 5 -5.61 -2.86 17.89
CA ASP A 5 -5.81 -4.14 18.58
C ASP A 5 -5.66 -5.33 17.60
N LYS A 6 -5.70 -6.56 18.10
CA LYS A 6 -5.58 -7.78 17.27
C LYS A 6 -6.75 -7.96 16.30
N ASN A 7 -7.99 -7.83 16.78
CA ASN A 7 -9.20 -8.09 15.98
C ASN A 7 -9.59 -6.92 15.04
N VAL A 8 -8.68 -6.54 14.16
CA VAL A 8 -8.90 -5.52 13.12
C VAL A 8 -8.30 -5.97 11.79
N ILE A 9 -8.76 -5.34 10.71
CA ILE A 9 -8.18 -5.51 9.37
C ILE A 9 -7.51 -4.21 8.97
N ALA A 10 -6.19 -4.26 8.79
CA ALA A 10 -5.41 -3.12 8.35
C ALA A 10 -5.29 -3.09 6.83
N TYR A 11 -5.43 -1.91 6.24
CA TYR A 11 -5.23 -1.65 4.82
C TYR A 11 -4.22 -0.52 4.64
N THR A 12 -3.43 -0.54 3.57
CA THR A 12 -2.74 0.68 3.10
C THR A 12 -3.76 1.67 2.52
N GLY A 13 -4.71 1.14 1.76
CA GLY A 13 -5.89 1.81 1.25
C GLY A 13 -6.92 0.79 0.77
N THR A 14 -8.14 1.25 0.51
CA THR A 14 -9.22 0.47 -0.10
C THR A 14 -9.34 0.82 -1.58
N HIS A 15 -10.31 0.22 -2.27
CA HIS A 15 -10.61 0.54 -3.66
C HIS A 15 -11.14 1.98 -3.88
N ASP A 16 -11.67 2.62 -2.83
CA ASP A 16 -12.16 4.01 -2.88
C ASP A 16 -11.05 5.05 -2.68
N ASN A 17 -9.90 4.61 -2.18
CA ASN A 17 -8.74 5.48 -1.97
C ASN A 17 -7.94 5.64 -3.27
N GLU A 18 -7.14 6.70 -3.32
CA GLU A 18 -6.04 6.79 -4.28
C GLU A 18 -5.05 5.64 -4.03
N THR A 19 -4.26 5.30 -5.04
CA THR A 19 -3.08 4.46 -4.79
C THR A 19 -2.16 5.17 -3.79
N THR A 20 -1.43 4.39 -3.00
CA THR A 20 -0.55 4.95 -1.97
C THR A 20 0.50 5.87 -2.58
N ALA A 21 0.98 5.57 -3.80
CA ALA A 21 1.94 6.42 -4.53
C ALA A 21 1.35 7.81 -4.84
N THR A 22 0.15 7.87 -5.39
CA THR A 22 -0.54 9.14 -5.68
C THR A 22 -0.87 9.91 -4.41
N TRP A 23 -1.34 9.19 -3.37
CA TRP A 23 -1.63 9.79 -2.07
C TRP A 23 -0.39 10.48 -1.48
N PHE A 24 0.77 9.80 -1.45
CA PHE A 24 2.02 10.40 -0.98
C PHE A 24 2.41 11.67 -1.74
N LYS A 25 2.22 11.71 -3.07
CA LYS A 25 2.53 12.89 -3.89
C LYS A 25 1.64 14.09 -3.58
N LYS A 26 0.41 13.85 -3.12
CA LYS A 26 -0.59 14.90 -2.85
C LYS A 26 -0.61 15.35 -1.39
N LEU A 27 0.09 14.66 -0.49
CA LEU A 27 0.15 15.04 0.91
C LEU A 27 0.75 16.45 1.10
N PRO A 28 0.18 17.27 1.99
CA PRO A 28 0.85 18.47 2.48
C PRO A 28 2.22 18.13 3.07
N LYS A 29 3.18 19.04 2.94
CA LYS A 29 4.58 18.81 3.36
C LYS A 29 4.71 18.35 4.83
N ALA A 30 3.91 18.92 5.74
CA ALA A 30 3.95 18.57 7.16
C ALA A 30 3.46 17.12 7.40
N ASP A 31 2.34 16.74 6.75
CA ASP A 31 1.76 15.41 6.88
C ASP A 31 2.65 14.33 6.24
N LEU A 32 3.24 14.66 5.08
CA LEU A 32 4.22 13.80 4.43
C LEU A 32 5.41 13.53 5.37
N GLN A 33 6.01 14.58 5.94
CA GLN A 33 7.15 14.43 6.83
C GLN A 33 6.79 13.57 8.06
N TYR A 34 5.66 13.88 8.70
CA TYR A 34 5.18 13.10 9.84
C TYR A 34 4.98 11.61 9.49
N CYS A 35 4.37 11.33 8.33
CA CYS A 35 4.14 9.96 7.89
C CYS A 35 5.46 9.22 7.65
N LEU A 36 6.40 9.84 6.93
CA LEU A 36 7.71 9.25 6.64
C LEU A 36 8.52 8.98 7.91
N ASP A 37 8.52 9.91 8.86
CA ASP A 37 9.18 9.74 10.16
C ASP A 37 8.55 8.58 10.94
N TYR A 38 7.21 8.53 10.99
CA TYR A 38 6.47 7.50 11.74
C TYR A 38 6.68 6.09 11.17
N ILE A 39 6.71 5.93 9.85
CA ILE A 39 7.01 4.63 9.21
C ILE A 39 8.51 4.35 9.09
N ASN A 40 9.35 5.21 9.66
CA ASN A 40 10.82 5.13 9.65
C ASN A 40 11.41 5.06 8.23
N HIS A 41 10.87 5.84 7.29
CA HIS A 41 11.39 5.95 5.93
C HIS A 41 12.51 7.00 5.86
N GLN A 42 13.75 6.54 5.66
CA GLN A 42 14.96 7.38 5.67
C GLN A 42 15.31 7.97 4.28
N GLY A 43 14.32 8.13 3.39
CA GLY A 43 14.49 8.68 2.03
C GLY A 43 15.13 7.73 1.02
N VAL A 44 15.42 6.48 1.39
CA VAL A 44 15.99 5.47 0.49
C VAL A 44 14.92 4.46 0.10
N GLY A 45 14.79 4.22 -1.21
CA GLY A 45 13.81 3.28 -1.76
C GLY A 45 12.39 3.85 -1.78
N SER A 46 11.40 2.96 -1.88
CA SER A 46 9.99 3.35 -2.01
C SER A 46 9.34 3.67 -0.64
N PRO A 47 8.73 4.85 -0.46
CA PRO A 47 7.90 5.13 0.72
C PRO A 47 6.63 4.28 0.75
N VAL A 48 6.10 3.89 -0.42
CA VAL A 48 4.97 2.94 -0.54
C VAL A 48 5.35 1.59 0.07
N ASP A 49 6.55 1.09 -0.24
CA ASP A 49 7.04 -0.17 0.33
C ASP A 49 7.21 -0.06 1.85
N SER A 50 7.62 1.11 2.33
CA SER A 50 7.76 1.38 3.77
C SER A 50 6.39 1.36 4.46
N LEU A 51 5.35 1.91 3.83
CA LEU A 51 3.98 1.85 4.35
C LEU A 51 3.43 0.43 4.31
N ILE A 52 3.62 -0.33 3.21
CA ILE A 52 3.25 -1.75 3.13
C ILE A 52 3.87 -2.54 4.28
N LYS A 53 5.17 -2.34 4.52
CA LYS A 53 5.90 -2.99 5.62
C LYS A 53 5.33 -2.60 6.99
N SER A 54 4.98 -1.32 7.19
CA SER A 54 4.33 -0.85 8.42
C SER A 54 2.94 -1.49 8.62
N THR A 55 2.15 -1.64 7.55
CA THR A 55 0.85 -2.31 7.57
C THR A 55 0.99 -3.80 7.87
N LEU A 56 1.95 -4.48 7.25
CA LEU A 56 2.24 -5.90 7.54
C LEU A 56 2.83 -6.08 8.94
N GLY A 57 3.63 -5.16 9.43
CA GLY A 57 4.26 -5.23 10.76
C GLY A 57 3.36 -4.86 11.93
N CYS A 58 2.12 -4.40 11.68
CA CYS A 58 1.20 -4.04 12.75
C CYS A 58 0.55 -5.26 13.42
N ILE A 59 -0.10 -5.04 14.57
CA ILE A 59 -0.71 -6.10 15.40
C ILE A 59 -2.04 -6.65 14.86
N ALA A 60 -2.59 -6.07 13.79
CA ALA A 60 -3.85 -6.51 13.19
C ALA A 60 -3.80 -7.99 12.76
N ASP A 61 -4.87 -8.73 12.99
CA ASP A 61 -4.98 -10.15 12.60
C ASP A 61 -4.87 -10.29 11.08
N THR A 62 -5.43 -9.34 10.32
CA THR A 62 -5.34 -9.33 8.85
C THR A 62 -4.78 -8.00 8.34
N ALA A 63 -3.87 -8.09 7.37
CA ALA A 63 -3.34 -6.95 6.63
C ALA A 63 -3.60 -7.17 5.14
N ILE A 64 -4.24 -6.21 4.48
CA ILE A 64 -4.61 -6.28 3.05
C ILE A 64 -3.95 -5.13 2.31
N ILE A 65 -3.25 -5.47 1.23
CA ILE A 65 -2.51 -4.52 0.40
C ILE A 65 -3.12 -4.58 -1.02
N PRO A 66 -3.67 -3.47 -1.56
CA PRO A 66 -4.08 -3.40 -2.96
C PRO A 66 -2.91 -3.71 -3.89
N MET A 67 -3.19 -4.42 -4.98
CA MET A 67 -2.16 -4.85 -5.92
C MET A 67 -1.45 -3.66 -6.59
N GLN A 68 -2.15 -2.54 -6.74
CA GLN A 68 -1.61 -1.30 -7.28
C GLN A 68 -0.46 -0.74 -6.43
N ASP A 69 -0.50 -0.93 -5.11
CA ASP A 69 0.56 -0.46 -4.21
C ASP A 69 1.84 -1.31 -4.36
N TYR A 70 1.70 -2.63 -4.51
CA TYR A 70 2.85 -3.50 -4.75
C TYR A 70 3.52 -3.23 -6.10
N LEU A 71 2.72 -2.91 -7.13
CA LEU A 71 3.16 -2.51 -8.46
C LEU A 71 3.70 -1.06 -8.49
N GLY A 72 3.42 -0.27 -7.46
CA GLY A 72 3.83 1.14 -7.38
C GLY A 72 3.12 2.04 -8.39
N LEU A 73 1.89 1.68 -8.78
CA LEU A 73 1.11 2.46 -9.73
C LEU A 73 0.64 3.78 -9.12
N GLU A 74 0.55 4.81 -9.95
CA GLU A 74 0.03 6.12 -9.55
C GLU A 74 -1.47 6.20 -9.87
N ASP A 75 -1.93 7.33 -10.42
CA ASP A 75 -3.35 7.61 -10.61
C ASP A 75 -3.98 6.65 -11.64
N GLU A 76 -3.19 6.12 -12.58
CA GLU A 76 -3.58 5.07 -13.53
C GLU A 76 -3.97 3.75 -12.86
N GLY A 77 -3.54 3.54 -11.61
CA GLY A 77 -3.92 2.38 -10.79
C GLY A 77 -5.22 2.58 -10.02
N ARG A 78 -5.82 3.77 -10.00
CA ARG A 78 -6.96 4.07 -9.13
C ARG A 78 -8.20 3.26 -9.54
N MET A 79 -8.80 2.58 -8.56
CA MET A 79 -9.96 1.71 -8.82
C MET A 79 -11.28 2.49 -8.85
N ASN A 80 -11.53 3.33 -7.87
CA ASN A 80 -12.75 4.12 -7.77
C ASN A 80 -12.46 5.55 -7.28
N ILE A 81 -13.21 6.50 -7.83
CA ILE A 81 -13.37 7.85 -7.28
C ILE A 81 -14.83 7.95 -6.80
N PRO A 82 -15.08 7.92 -5.47
CA PRO A 82 -16.43 8.01 -4.94
C PRO A 82 -17.21 9.21 -5.49
N SER A 83 -18.51 9.03 -5.70
CA SER A 83 -19.42 10.07 -6.23
C SER A 83 -19.11 10.55 -7.66
N THR A 84 -18.46 9.72 -8.47
CA THR A 84 -18.24 9.98 -9.91
C THR A 84 -18.80 8.84 -10.76
N THR A 85 -19.05 9.11 -12.04
CA THR A 85 -19.56 8.12 -13.00
C THR A 85 -18.61 7.93 -14.17
N GLY A 86 -18.60 6.73 -14.75
CA GLY A 86 -18.02 6.47 -16.07
C GLY A 86 -16.62 5.87 -16.08
N ASN A 87 -15.72 6.24 -15.17
CA ASN A 87 -14.31 5.81 -15.22
C ASN A 87 -13.85 4.87 -14.10
N ASN A 88 -14.75 4.47 -13.22
CA ASN A 88 -14.44 3.59 -12.09
C ASN A 88 -14.50 2.10 -12.48
N TRP A 89 -13.85 1.25 -11.69
CA TRP A 89 -13.91 -0.22 -11.79
C TRP A 89 -13.30 -0.80 -13.08
N ARG A 90 -12.34 -0.08 -13.67
CA ARG A 90 -11.74 -0.43 -14.97
C ARG A 90 -10.31 -0.94 -14.87
N TRP A 91 -9.61 -0.68 -13.77
CA TRP A 91 -8.23 -1.12 -13.62
C TRP A 91 -8.15 -2.66 -13.66
N ARG A 92 -7.17 -3.17 -14.41
CA ARG A 92 -6.88 -4.60 -14.54
C ARG A 92 -5.38 -4.79 -14.58
N MET A 93 -4.90 -5.74 -13.79
CA MET A 93 -3.51 -6.18 -13.86
C MET A 93 -3.26 -6.92 -15.19
N LEU A 94 -2.13 -6.62 -15.81
CA LEU A 94 -1.64 -7.34 -16.98
C LEU A 94 -0.86 -8.57 -16.54
N GLU A 95 -0.93 -9.65 -17.32
CA GLU A 95 -0.17 -10.87 -17.03
C GLU A 95 1.35 -10.60 -16.99
N SER A 96 1.84 -9.69 -17.83
CA SER A 96 3.24 -9.27 -17.87
C SER A 96 3.73 -8.58 -16.60
N GLU A 97 2.83 -8.07 -15.76
CA GLU A 97 3.18 -7.43 -14.48
C GLU A 97 3.46 -8.47 -13.38
N ILE A 98 3.09 -9.74 -13.57
CA ILE A 98 3.40 -10.84 -12.65
C ILE A 98 4.86 -11.27 -12.86
N THR A 99 5.79 -10.45 -12.38
CA THR A 99 7.23 -10.69 -12.53
C THR A 99 7.80 -11.50 -11.36
N LYS A 100 8.94 -12.16 -11.58
CA LYS A 100 9.68 -12.85 -10.51
C LYS A 100 10.07 -11.91 -9.37
N ASP A 101 10.40 -10.67 -9.69
CA ASP A 101 10.80 -9.66 -8.70
C ASP A 101 9.62 -9.22 -7.85
N LEU A 102 8.45 -9.03 -8.45
CA LEU A 102 7.21 -8.75 -7.72
C LEU A 102 6.87 -9.88 -6.75
N LEU A 103 6.90 -11.13 -7.22
CA LEU A 103 6.64 -12.31 -6.38
C LEU A 103 7.66 -12.41 -5.23
N LYS A 104 8.95 -12.17 -5.52
CA LYS A 104 10.01 -12.17 -4.51
C LYS A 104 9.82 -11.06 -3.48
N LYS A 105 9.40 -9.86 -3.90
CA LYS A 105 9.10 -8.72 -3.03
C LYS A 105 7.94 -9.05 -2.09
N ILE A 106 6.80 -9.50 -2.62
CA ILE A 106 5.62 -9.87 -1.81
C ILE A 106 5.98 -10.97 -0.81
N LYS A 107 6.65 -12.03 -1.27
CA LYS A 107 7.10 -13.13 -0.41
C LYS A 107 8.05 -12.64 0.69
N SER A 108 9.03 -11.81 0.34
CA SER A 108 9.99 -11.27 1.30
C SER A 108 9.30 -10.45 2.38
N PHE A 109 8.39 -9.54 2.00
CA PHE A 109 7.69 -8.68 2.95
C PHE A 109 6.76 -9.50 3.86
N THR A 110 6.00 -10.44 3.30
CA THR A 110 5.07 -11.27 4.09
C THR A 110 5.81 -12.20 5.05
N LEU A 111 6.89 -12.86 4.62
CA LEU A 111 7.70 -13.71 5.50
C LEU A 111 8.37 -12.91 6.62
N LEU A 112 8.91 -11.72 6.33
CA LEU A 112 9.58 -10.88 7.32
C LEU A 112 8.68 -10.55 8.54
N TYR A 113 7.39 -10.36 8.31
CA TYR A 113 6.42 -10.03 9.36
C TYR A 113 5.57 -11.22 9.82
N GLY A 114 5.95 -12.46 9.49
CA GLY A 114 5.24 -13.66 9.94
C GLY A 114 3.84 -13.83 9.34
N ARG A 115 3.62 -13.32 8.12
CA ARG A 115 2.34 -13.37 7.38
C ARG A 115 2.37 -14.22 6.12
N GLY A 116 3.43 -15.01 5.93
CA GLY A 116 3.56 -15.99 4.86
C GLY A 116 4.04 -17.32 5.42
N TYR A 117 3.65 -18.42 4.78
CA TYR A 117 4.06 -19.79 5.10
C TYR A 117 4.85 -20.39 3.93
#